data_AF-A0A7S1VNU0-F1
#
_entry.id   AF-A0A7S1VNU0-F1
#
_cell.length_a   1.000
_cell.length_b   1.000
_cell.length_c   1.000
_cell.angle_alpha   90.00
_cell.angle_beta   90.00
_cell.angle_gamma   90.00
#
_symmetry.space_group_name_H-M   'P 1'
#
loop_
_entity.id
_entity.type
_entity.pdbx_description
1 polymer ?
#
loop_
_entity_poly.entity_id
_entity_poly.type
_entity_poly.pdbx_seq_one_letter_code
_entity_poly.pdbx_strand_id
1 'polypeptide(L)'
;MEECLQSNPEKRPTFEEIDLRIQRLDSENVEPAEVIFGHQFHKKNLERNREELIHRVFPRHVAKALLEGRKVEPDRVEMATMFFSDIVGFTDISARITADQVSDLLDRLYLKFDALSEEYDVFK
;
A
#
# COMPACT_ATOMS: atom_id res chain seq x y z
N MET A 1 15.55 -10.01 7.75
CA MET A 1 16.01 -8.61 7.96
C MET A 1 16.23 -8.24 9.43
N GLU A 2 16.09 -9.17 10.38
CA GLU A 2 16.31 -8.89 11.82
C GLU A 2 17.78 -8.62 12.18
N GLU A 3 18.72 -9.05 11.33
CA GLU A 3 20.15 -8.76 11.43
C GLU A 3 20.46 -7.25 11.35
N CYS A 4 19.64 -6.48 10.64
CA CYS A 4 19.78 -5.02 10.55
C CYS A 4 19.37 -4.33 11.86
N LEU A 5 18.63 -5.02 12.74
CA LEU A 5 18.10 -4.49 14.01
C LEU A 5 18.95 -4.92 15.22
N GLN A 6 20.09 -5.57 14.99
CA GLN A 6 20.99 -6.01 16.07
C GLN A 6 21.47 -4.82 16.91
N SER A 7 21.46 -4.97 18.24
CA SER A 7 21.88 -3.92 19.17
C SER A 7 23.36 -3.54 19.03
N ASN A 8 24.20 -4.47 18.56
CA ASN A 8 25.62 -4.22 18.28
C ASN A 8 25.82 -3.78 16.82
N PRO A 9 26.31 -2.54 16.56
CA PRO A 9 26.48 -2.00 15.21
C PRO A 9 27.44 -2.80 14.31
N GLU A 10 28.50 -3.37 14.88
CA GLU A 10 29.52 -4.14 14.14
C GLU A 10 28.98 -5.47 13.59
N LYS A 11 27.86 -5.95 14.14
CA LYS A 11 27.21 -7.20 13.69
C LYS A 11 26.17 -6.96 12.60
N ARG A 12 25.92 -5.71 12.23
CA ARG A 12 24.96 -5.39 11.18
C ARG A 12 25.63 -5.57 9.82
N PRO A 13 24.92 -6.10 8.82
CA PRO A 13 25.46 -6.23 7.47
C PRO A 13 25.81 -4.86 6.90
N THR A 14 26.81 -4.81 6.03
CA THR A 14 27.22 -3.57 5.38
C THR A 14 26.20 -3.15 4.33
N PHE A 15 26.23 -1.87 3.94
CA PHE A 15 25.33 -1.35 2.92
C PHE A 15 25.43 -2.13 1.60
N GLU A 16 26.65 -2.46 1.17
CA GLU A 16 26.89 -3.25 -0.06
C GLU A 16 26.30 -4.66 0.03
N GLU A 17 26.36 -5.30 1.20
CA GLU A 17 25.76 -6.63 1.42
C GLU A 17 24.23 -6.57 1.41
N ILE A 18 23.64 -5.51 1.95
CA ILE A 18 22.19 -5.30 1.93
C ILE A 18 21.73 -5.03 0.49
N ASP A 19 22.44 -4.19 -0.25
CA ASP A 19 22.10 -3.85 -1.64
C ASP A 19 22.17 -5.08 -2.55
N LEU A 20 23.20 -5.93 -2.39
CA LEU A 20 23.29 -7.21 -3.10
C LEU A 20 22.15 -8.18 -2.73
N ARG A 21 21.67 -8.16 -1.49
CA ARG A 21 20.51 -8.98 -1.06
C ARG A 21 19.21 -8.45 -1.66
N ILE A 22 19.03 -7.13 -1.75
CA ILE A 22 17.86 -6.47 -2.34
C ILE A 22 17.83 -6.67 -3.86
N GLN A 23 18.97 -6.50 -4.55
CA GLN A 23 19.08 -6.77 -5.98
C GLN A 23 18.76 -8.23 -6.35
N ARG A 24 18.98 -9.18 -5.42
CA ARG A 24 18.59 -10.60 -5.59
C ARG A 24 17.10 -10.86 -5.37
N LEU A 25 16.36 -9.92 -4.78
CA LEU A 25 14.92 -10.00 -4.59
C LEU A 25 14.14 -9.45 -5.80
N ASP A 26 14.79 -8.68 -6.68
CA ASP A 26 14.13 -8.03 -7.82
C ASP A 26 14.13 -8.90 -9.09
N SER A 27 13.02 -9.60 -9.32
CA SER A 27 12.17 -9.46 -10.54
C SER A 27 11.26 -10.65 -10.79
N GLU A 28 11.54 -11.84 -10.25
CA GLU A 28 10.75 -13.05 -10.55
C GLU A 28 9.89 -13.57 -9.38
N ASN A 29 10.13 -13.14 -8.14
CA ASN A 29 9.46 -13.69 -6.95
C ASN A 29 8.77 -12.65 -6.05
N VAL A 30 8.63 -11.40 -6.51
CA VAL A 30 7.74 -10.46 -5.84
C VAL A 30 6.32 -10.79 -6.31
N GLU A 31 5.68 -11.74 -5.62
CA GLU A 31 4.21 -11.80 -5.59
C GLU A 31 3.73 -10.37 -5.29
N PRO A 32 2.82 -9.79 -6.11
CA PRO A 32 2.38 -8.42 -5.94
C PRO A 32 1.90 -8.27 -4.50
N ALA A 33 2.65 -7.45 -3.78
CA ALA A 33 2.61 -7.27 -2.36
C ALA A 33 1.19 -7.48 -1.77
N GLU A 34 1.04 -8.51 -0.93
CA GLU A 34 -0.06 -8.65 0.05
C GLU A 34 -0.09 -7.49 1.08
N VAL A 35 0.59 -6.39 0.78
CA VAL A 35 0.83 -5.27 1.68
C VAL A 35 -0.22 -4.20 1.36
N ILE A 36 -1.08 -3.95 2.35
CA ILE A 36 -2.04 -2.82 2.54
C ILE A 36 -3.53 -3.22 2.63
N PHE A 37 -3.95 -4.44 2.29
CA PHE A 37 -5.36 -4.82 2.48
C PHE A 37 -5.55 -5.56 3.79
N GLY A 38 -6.21 -4.90 4.75
CA GLY A 38 -6.36 -5.32 6.13
C GLY A 38 -6.75 -6.78 6.34
N HIS A 39 -6.52 -7.23 7.58
CA HIS A 39 -6.68 -8.59 8.10
C HIS A 39 -8.03 -9.30 7.79
N GLN A 40 -8.98 -8.61 7.16
CA GLN A 40 -10.30 -9.10 6.75
C GLN A 40 -10.38 -9.64 5.30
N PHE A 41 -9.40 -9.37 4.42
CA PHE A 41 -9.50 -9.80 3.01
C PHE A 41 -9.04 -11.24 2.74
N HIS A 42 -8.50 -11.93 3.74
CA HIS A 42 -8.07 -13.30 3.55
C HIS A 42 -9.26 -14.25 3.36
N LYS A 43 -9.38 -14.73 2.11
CA LYS A 43 -9.67 -16.13 1.72
C LYS A 43 -10.97 -16.41 0.94
N LYS A 44 -11.78 -15.43 0.51
CA LYS A 44 -13.05 -15.77 -0.19
C LYS A 44 -13.16 -15.57 -1.70
N ASN A 45 -12.31 -14.79 -2.39
CA ASN A 45 -12.46 -14.60 -3.85
C ASN A 45 -11.16 -14.21 -4.60
N LEU A 46 -9.98 -14.74 -4.22
CA LEU A 46 -8.70 -14.28 -4.77
C LEU A 46 -8.58 -14.46 -6.31
N GLU A 47 -9.22 -15.48 -6.87
CA GLU A 47 -9.23 -15.74 -8.32
C GLU A 47 -10.39 -15.04 -9.06
N ARG A 48 -11.45 -14.63 -8.37
CA ARG A 48 -12.74 -14.44 -9.05
C ARG A 48 -12.92 -13.09 -9.72
N ASN A 49 -12.08 -12.08 -9.45
CA ASN A 49 -12.19 -10.77 -10.11
C ASN A 49 -10.88 -9.96 -10.07
N ARG A 50 -9.79 -10.51 -10.62
CA ARG A 50 -8.52 -9.78 -10.81
C ARG A 50 -8.73 -8.44 -11.53
N GLU A 51 -9.66 -8.38 -12.47
CA GLU A 51 -10.05 -7.16 -13.19
C GLU A 51 -10.68 -6.11 -12.27
N GLU A 52 -11.68 -6.48 -11.45
CA GLU A 52 -12.29 -5.52 -10.52
C GLU A 52 -11.29 -5.04 -9.47
N LEU A 53 -10.38 -5.90 -9.03
CA LEU A 53 -9.35 -5.54 -8.06
C LEU A 53 -8.40 -4.49 -8.64
N ILE A 54 -7.92 -4.70 -9.87
CA ILE A 54 -7.05 -3.73 -10.55
C ILE A 54 -7.76 -2.39 -10.76
N HIS A 55 -9.06 -2.40 -11.06
CA HIS A 55 -9.86 -1.18 -11.21
C HIS A 55 -10.14 -0.44 -9.89
N ARG A 56 -10.03 -1.10 -8.74
CA ARG A 56 -10.16 -0.47 -7.42
C ARG A 56 -8.87 0.22 -6.96
N VAL A 57 -7.72 -0.27 -7.41
CA VAL A 57 -6.40 0.24 -6.99
C VAL A 57 -5.88 1.31 -7.94
N PHE A 58 -6.16 1.19 -9.23
CA PHE A 58 -5.62 2.08 -10.25
C PHE A 58 -6.72 2.83 -11.01
N PRO A 59 -6.44 4.05 -11.49
CA PRO A 59 -7.30 4.71 -12.45
C PRO A 59 -7.58 3.81 -13.66
N ARG A 60 -8.77 3.91 -14.24
CA ARG A 60 -9.23 3.00 -15.32
C ARG A 60 -8.23 2.84 -16.47
N HIS A 61 -7.55 3.91 -16.88
CA HIS A 61 -6.59 3.87 -17.98
C HIS A 61 -5.31 3.09 -17.62
N VAL A 62 -4.80 3.26 -16.40
CA VAL A 62 -3.64 2.53 -15.87
C VAL A 62 -4.01 1.05 -15.70
N ALA A 63 -5.16 0.78 -15.07
CA ALA A 63 -5.71 -0.55 -14.90
C ALA A 63 -5.79 -1.34 -16.22
N LYS A 64 -6.31 -0.70 -17.27
CA LYS A 64 -6.41 -1.30 -18.61
C LYS A 64 -5.03 -1.60 -19.22
N ALA A 65 -4.09 -0.67 -19.12
CA ALA A 65 -2.74 -0.89 -19.63
C ALA A 65 -2.06 -2.08 -18.93
N LEU A 66 -2.20 -2.19 -17.60
CA LEU A 66 -1.66 -3.29 -16.81
C LEU A 66 -2.32 -4.63 -17.15
N LEU A 67 -3.64 -4.67 -17.32
CA LEU A 67 -4.38 -5.87 -17.74
C LEU A 67 -3.94 -6.37 -19.12
N GLU A 68 -3.61 -5.44 -20.03
CA GLU A 68 -3.11 -5.73 -21.37
C GLU A 68 -1.61 -6.05 -21.40
N GLY A 69 -0.93 -6.07 -20.25
CA GLY A 69 0.52 -6.32 -20.14
C GLY A 69 1.38 -5.21 -20.76
N ARG A 70 0.81 -4.03 -20.96
CA ARG A 70 1.52 -2.86 -21.51
C ARG A 70 2.18 -2.07 -20.40
N LYS A 71 3.34 -1.50 -20.71
CA LYS A 71 4.03 -0.57 -19.82
C LYS A 71 3.20 0.71 -19.68
N VAL A 72 3.03 1.17 -18.44
CA VAL A 72 2.38 2.44 -18.12
C VAL A 72 3.41 3.55 -18.28
N GLU A 73 3.21 4.42 -19.27
CA GLU A 73 4.06 5.59 -19.44
C GLU A 73 3.61 6.71 -18.49
N PRO A 74 4.54 7.55 -17.98
CA PRO A 74 4.17 8.66 -17.09
C PRO A 74 3.19 9.61 -17.77
N ASP A 75 2.06 9.86 -17.12
CA ASP A 75 1.05 10.81 -17.59
C ASP A 75 1.25 12.18 -16.93
N ARG A 76 0.90 13.25 -17.66
CA ARG A 76 0.97 14.62 -17.17
C ARG A 76 -0.42 15.21 -17.14
N VAL A 77 -0.89 15.52 -15.93
CA VAL A 77 -2.15 16.21 -15.73
C VAL A 77 -1.92 17.72 -15.75
N GLU A 78 -2.57 18.44 -16.65
CA GLU A 78 -2.41 19.90 -16.79
C GLU A 78 -3.00 20.67 -15.60
N MET A 79 -4.07 20.15 -15.00
CA MET A 79 -4.76 20.75 -13.86
C MET A 79 -5.22 19.66 -12.89
N ALA A 80 -4.67 19.67 -11.69
CA ALA A 80 -5.04 18.75 -10.62
C ALA A 80 -5.15 19.51 -9.29
N THR A 81 -6.03 19.04 -8.40
CA THR A 81 -6.11 19.52 -7.01
C THR A 81 -5.79 18.34 -6.10
N MET A 82 -4.83 18.51 -5.20
CA MET A 82 -4.43 17.48 -4.24
C MET A 82 -4.89 17.87 -2.84
N PHE A 83 -5.45 16.91 -2.12
CA PHE A 83 -5.84 17.08 -0.73
C PHE A 83 -4.93 16.24 0.18
N PHE A 84 -4.22 16.89 1.10
CA PHE A 84 -3.39 16.23 2.11
C PHE A 84 -4.03 16.40 3.48
N SER A 85 -4.13 15.31 4.23
CA SER A 85 -4.67 15.30 5.59
C SER A 85 -3.86 14.34 6.46
N ASP A 86 -3.73 14.70 7.74
CA ASP A 86 -3.08 13.90 8.77
C ASP A 86 -3.96 13.81 10.02
N ILE A 87 -3.76 12.78 10.84
CA ILE A 87 -4.47 12.59 12.11
C ILE A 87 -3.66 13.27 13.21
N VAL A 88 -4.18 14.39 13.70
CA VAL A 88 -3.55 15.13 14.81
C VAL A 88 -3.42 14.24 16.03
N GLY A 89 -2.19 14.12 16.55
CA GLY A 89 -1.90 13.36 17.77
C GLY A 89 -1.97 11.83 17.59
N PHE A 90 -1.87 11.33 16.35
CA PHE A 90 -1.91 9.88 16.09
C PHE A 90 -0.93 9.08 16.95
N THR A 91 0.30 9.56 17.12
CA THR A 91 1.33 8.90 17.95
C THR A 91 0.89 8.70 19.40
N ASP A 92 0.26 9.71 20.01
CA ASP A 92 -0.22 9.64 21.39
C ASP A 92 -1.43 8.71 21.52
N ILE A 93 -2.31 8.72 20.51
CA ILE A 93 -3.49 7.86 20.45
C ILE A 93 -3.05 6.41 20.29
N SER A 94 -2.18 6.12 19.33
CA SER A 94 -1.68 4.77 19.04
C SER A 94 -0.88 4.18 20.19
N ALA A 95 -0.18 5.01 20.97
CA ALA A 95 0.56 4.56 22.15
C ALA A 95 -0.34 4.14 23.32
N ARG A 96 -1.62 4.55 23.35
CA ARG A 96 -2.57 4.30 24.45
C ARG A 96 -3.53 3.15 24.19
N ILE A 97 -3.67 2.71 22.94
CA ILE A 97 -4.63 1.68 22.51
C ILE A 97 -3.90 0.46 21.97
N THR A 98 -4.58 -0.68 21.90
CA THR A 98 -3.99 -1.91 21.35
C THR A 98 -3.88 -1.83 19.82
N ALA A 99 -3.00 -2.64 19.23
CA ALA A 99 -2.84 -2.69 17.77
C ALA A 99 -4.17 -2.98 17.04
N ASP A 100 -5.00 -3.88 17.56
CA ASP A 100 -6.32 -4.18 17.01
C ASP A 100 -7.25 -2.96 17.04
N GLN A 101 -7.20 -2.17 18.12
CA GLN A 101 -7.99 -0.94 18.24
C GLN A 101 -7.47 0.18 17.32
N VAL A 102 -6.17 0.27 17.10
CA VAL A 102 -5.61 1.18 16.07
C VAL A 102 -6.14 0.78 14.70
N SER A 103 -6.14 -0.52 14.37
CA SER A 103 -6.65 -1.02 13.09
C SER A 103 -8.12 -0.67 12.91
N ASP A 104 -8.98 -0.96 13.90
CA ASP A 104 -10.42 -0.63 13.82
C ASP A 104 -10.66 0.88 13.65
N LEU A 105 -9.89 1.72 14.36
CA LEU A 105 -9.97 3.17 14.23
C LEU A 105 -9.66 3.63 12.79
N LEU A 106 -8.56 3.13 12.22
CA LEU A 106 -8.13 3.48 10.88
C LEU A 106 -9.10 2.93 9.82
N ASP A 107 -9.55 1.69 9.97
CA ASP A 107 -10.54 1.07 9.07
C ASP A 107 -11.81 1.91 9.02
N ARG A 108 -12.35 2.31 10.17
CA ARG A 108 -13.55 3.16 10.24
C ARG A 108 -13.36 4.54 9.62
N LEU A 109 -12.17 5.13 9.73
CA LEU A 109 -11.86 6.42 9.13
C LEU A 109 -11.77 6.31 7.62
N TYR A 110 -11.01 5.34 7.11
CA TYR A 110 -10.80 5.18 5.68
C TYR A 110 -12.04 4.67 4.95
N LEU A 111 -12.87 3.82 5.56
CA LEU A 111 -14.16 3.43 4.99
C LEU A 111 -15.10 4.62 4.79
N LYS A 112 -15.06 5.61 5.69
CA LYS A 112 -15.81 6.86 5.50
C LYS A 112 -15.24 7.72 4.38
N PHE A 113 -13.91 7.79 4.26
CA PHE A 113 -13.28 8.48 3.13
C PHE A 113 -13.61 7.81 1.80
N ASP A 114 -13.60 6.48 1.73
CA ASP A 114 -13.95 5.74 0.52
C ASP A 114 -15.39 6.05 0.09
N ALA A 115 -16.33 6.05 1.03
CA ALA A 115 -17.72 6.43 0.75
C ALA A 115 -17.87 7.87 0.24
N LEU A 116 -17.12 8.83 0.81
CA LEU A 116 -17.12 10.21 0.35
C LEU A 116 -16.46 10.34 -1.03
N SER A 117 -15.35 9.66 -1.27
CA SER A 117 -14.67 9.63 -2.57
C SER A 117 -15.59 9.12 -3.66
N GLU A 118 -16.36 8.06 -3.40
CA GLU A 118 -17.38 7.54 -4.32
C GLU A 118 -18.54 8.53 -4.52
N GLU A 119 -19.01 9.21 -3.47
CA GLU A 119 -20.11 10.18 -3.54
C GLU A 119 -19.74 11.43 -4.38
N TYR A 120 -18.51 11.92 -4.25
CA TYR A 120 -18.03 13.13 -4.92
C TYR A 120 -17.23 12.85 -6.21
N ASP A 121 -17.13 11.59 -6.64
CA ASP A 121 -16.33 11.14 -7.81
C ASP A 121 -14.87 11.64 -7.75
N VAL A 122 -14.27 11.54 -6.55
CA VAL A 122 -12.87 11.93 -6.29
C VAL A 122 -12.02 10.67 -6.18
N PHE A 123 -10.91 10.62 -6.93
CA PHE A 123 -9.95 9.52 -6.84
C PHE A 123 -9.11 9.63 -5.56
N LYS A 124 -9.08 8.54 -4.77
CA LYS A 124 -8.24 8.37 -3.58
C LYS A 124 -6.99 7.57 -3.92
#